data_AF-A0A7C5KIL0-F1
#
_entry.id   AF-A0A7C5KIL0-F1
#
_cell.length_a   1.000
_cell.length_b   1.000
_cell.length_c   1.000
_cell.angle_alpha   90.00
_cell.angle_beta   90.00
_cell.angle_gamma   90.00
#
_symmetry.space_group_name_H-M   'P 1'
#
loop_
_entity.id
_entity.type
_entity.pdbx_description
1 polymer ?
#
loop_
_entity_poly.entity_id
_entity_poly.type
_entity_poly.pdbx_seq_one_letter_code
_entity_poly.pdbx_strand_id
1 'polypeptide(L)'
;MTRARKEIIDQSQPGFYHIIVRCVRQAFLCGFDQYSKRNYDHRKAWIRDRLKHLSGIFAVQVYSYAILCNHYHLALRNRPDLVAKWSNKEVAKRWWKLFPKRRKTNGEAAVPSKEELRELTKNVALMARAREELSNISFFMQLQNQYIATIANLEDGCKGRFFDGRFKCTRLEDLPVIAVCMQYIELNPVRAGMAKSLDESEFTSAFERLTGEKAKRRVKEYEKKRRKGEKLTKRQEALLKSERKKLRESMWLAPLDEAGSPFVGFEVWEYLAMVEAAGRRVRIGKRGSVPESVPPLLERLELDTERWMEAVEGFGKFFFRVAGKAGSMAEAAAKAGRRSYHGVRACRRLFGE
;
A
#
# COMPACT_ATOMS: atom_id res chain seq x y z
N MET A 1 20.50 13.93 8.49
CA MET A 1 21.26 12.91 7.72
C MET A 1 20.38 11.73 7.31
N THR A 2 20.45 11.34 6.04
CA THR A 2 19.89 10.09 5.49
C THR A 2 20.76 8.88 5.85
N ARG A 3 20.49 8.19 6.97
CA ARG A 3 21.10 6.86 7.27
C ARG A 3 20.49 5.75 6.37
N ALA A 4 21.12 4.58 6.29
CA ALA A 4 20.77 3.53 5.32
C ALA A 4 19.45 2.81 5.66
N ARG A 5 18.71 2.32 4.66
CA ARG A 5 17.41 1.65 4.90
C ARG A 5 17.55 0.30 5.61
N LYS A 6 18.69 -0.37 5.46
CA LYS A 6 19.05 -1.56 6.25
C LYS A 6 19.11 -1.32 7.77
N GLU A 7 19.18 -0.06 8.21
CA GLU A 7 19.15 0.29 9.64
C GLU A 7 17.73 0.57 10.18
N ILE A 8 16.73 0.56 9.29
CA ILE A 8 15.31 0.82 9.61
C ILE A 8 14.48 -0.42 9.31
N ILE A 9 14.75 -1.06 8.18
CA ILE A 9 14.04 -2.24 7.69
C ILE A 9 14.87 -3.46 8.07
N ASP A 10 14.33 -4.23 9.00
CA ASP A 10 14.82 -5.58 9.25
C ASP A 10 14.19 -6.51 8.20
N GLN A 11 15.04 -7.05 7.33
CA GLN A 11 14.60 -7.92 6.23
C GLN A 11 14.41 -9.37 6.65
N SER A 12 14.91 -9.75 7.83
CA SER A 12 14.86 -11.12 8.33
C SER A 12 13.52 -11.48 8.97
N GLN A 13 12.76 -10.46 9.40
CA GLN A 13 11.47 -10.62 10.06
C GLN A 13 10.38 -9.77 9.39
N PRO A 14 9.10 -10.18 9.51
CA PRO A 14 7.99 -9.33 9.10
C PRO A 14 7.98 -8.01 9.87
N GLY A 15 7.73 -6.92 9.15
CA GLY A 15 7.59 -5.58 9.72
C GLY A 15 6.71 -4.70 8.84
N PHE A 16 6.13 -3.67 9.45
CA PHE A 16 5.29 -2.69 8.76
C PHE A 16 6.03 -1.38 8.57
N TYR A 17 5.84 -0.75 7.40
CA TYR A 17 6.59 0.43 7.01
C TYR A 17 5.72 1.42 6.24
N HIS A 18 5.75 2.67 6.69
CA HIS A 18 5.27 3.81 5.91
C HIS A 18 6.37 4.28 4.97
N ILE A 19 6.06 4.33 3.67
CA ILE A 19 6.98 4.74 2.62
C ILE A 19 6.46 6.01 1.96
N ILE A 20 7.36 6.94 1.69
CA ILE A 20 7.06 8.16 0.94
C ILE A 20 8.08 8.30 -0.18
N VAL A 21 7.60 8.42 -1.42
CA VAL A 21 8.42 8.66 -2.60
C VAL A 21 8.03 9.99 -3.20
N ARG A 22 8.99 10.89 -3.40
CA ARG A 22 8.78 12.21 -3.99
C ARG A 22 9.56 12.33 -5.30
N CYS A 23 9.02 13.07 -6.26
CA CYS A 23 9.76 13.48 -7.45
C CYS A 23 10.74 14.61 -7.16
N VAL A 24 11.77 14.73 -8.00
CA VAL A 24 12.66 15.90 -7.96
C VAL A 24 11.86 17.17 -8.26
N ARG A 25 12.33 18.32 -7.77
CA ARG A 25 11.71 19.62 -8.10
C ARG A 25 11.56 19.77 -9.62
N GLN A 26 10.40 20.26 -10.06
CA GLN A 26 9.99 20.43 -11.48
C GLN A 26 9.72 19.15 -12.28
N ALA A 27 9.97 17.94 -11.75
CA ALA A 27 9.43 16.72 -12.35
C ALA A 27 7.99 16.51 -11.85
N PHE A 28 7.02 16.60 -12.76
CA PHE A 28 5.63 16.26 -12.46
C PHE A 28 5.49 14.73 -12.44
N LEU A 29 5.28 14.16 -11.24
CA LEU A 29 4.95 12.74 -11.11
C LEU A 29 3.65 12.45 -11.86
N CYS A 30 2.64 13.29 -11.60
CA CYS A 30 1.30 13.27 -12.16
C CYS A 30 0.70 14.70 -12.14
N GLY A 31 -0.47 14.89 -12.74
CA GLY A 31 -1.23 16.14 -12.69
C GLY A 31 -0.90 17.13 -13.80
N PHE A 32 -1.57 18.28 -13.76
CA PHE A 32 -1.38 19.34 -14.75
C PHE A 32 -0.12 20.15 -14.47
N ASP A 33 0.82 20.13 -15.41
CA ASP A 33 2.00 20.96 -15.40
C ASP A 33 1.68 22.33 -16.02
N GLN A 34 1.80 23.37 -15.20
CA GLN A 34 1.56 24.76 -15.63
C GLN A 34 2.60 25.28 -16.63
N TYR A 35 3.80 24.69 -16.66
CA TYR A 35 4.87 25.09 -17.57
C TYR A 35 4.68 24.47 -18.95
N SER A 36 4.62 23.13 -19.05
CA SER A 36 4.41 22.45 -20.33
C SER A 36 2.96 22.47 -20.84
N LYS A 37 2.00 22.90 -20.00
CA LYS A 37 0.55 22.85 -20.27
C LYS A 37 0.01 21.44 -20.55
N ARG A 38 0.69 20.41 -20.05
CA ARG A 38 0.31 19.00 -20.21
C ARG A 38 -0.25 18.42 -18.93
N ASN A 39 -1.18 17.48 -19.05
CA ASN A 39 -1.70 16.71 -17.92
C ASN A 39 -1.08 15.31 -17.91
N TYR A 40 -0.43 14.97 -16.80
CA TYR A 40 0.24 13.71 -16.55
C TYR A 40 -0.50 12.78 -15.58
N ASP A 41 -1.78 13.03 -15.29
CA ASP A 41 -2.55 12.22 -14.34
C ASP A 41 -2.69 10.75 -14.74
N HIS A 42 -2.55 10.40 -16.02
CA HIS A 42 -2.50 9.01 -16.47
C HIS A 42 -1.37 8.21 -15.82
N ARG A 43 -0.27 8.88 -15.41
CA ARG A 43 0.86 8.24 -14.71
C ARG A 43 0.46 7.66 -13.35
N LYS A 44 -0.63 8.13 -12.72
CA LYS A 44 -1.14 7.55 -11.47
C LYS A 44 -1.52 6.08 -11.67
N ALA A 45 -2.12 5.74 -12.81
CA ALA A 45 -2.44 4.37 -13.18
C ALA A 45 -1.17 3.52 -13.34
N TRP A 46 -0.13 4.06 -13.98
CA TRP A 46 1.15 3.35 -14.13
C TRP A 46 1.75 2.97 -12.76
N ILE A 47 1.72 3.89 -11.80
CA ILE A 47 2.24 3.66 -10.45
C ILE A 47 1.44 2.56 -9.76
N ARG A 48 0.11 2.69 -9.72
CA ARG A 48 -0.81 1.70 -9.12
C ARG A 48 -0.65 0.32 -9.75
N ASP A 49 -0.69 0.24 -11.08
CA ASP A 49 -0.67 -1.03 -11.81
C ASP A 49 0.69 -1.72 -11.65
N ARG A 50 1.78 -0.95 -11.57
CA ARG A 50 3.10 -1.50 -11.26
C ARG A 50 3.19 -2.03 -9.83
N LEU A 51 2.63 -1.32 -8.84
CA LEU A 51 2.57 -1.79 -7.44
C LEU A 51 1.79 -3.11 -7.36
N LYS A 52 0.63 -3.17 -8.01
CA LYS A 52 -0.21 -4.36 -8.12
C LYS A 52 0.51 -5.54 -8.79
N HIS A 53 1.25 -5.27 -9.86
CA HIS A 53 2.05 -6.30 -10.52
C HIS A 53 3.14 -6.85 -9.59
N LEU A 54 3.88 -5.96 -8.91
CA LEU A 54 4.96 -6.36 -8.01
C LEU A 54 4.45 -7.08 -6.76
N SER A 55 3.33 -6.65 -6.16
CA SER A 55 2.75 -7.33 -4.99
C SER A 55 2.26 -8.74 -5.30
N GLY A 56 1.88 -9.03 -6.55
CA GLY A 56 1.57 -10.38 -7.03
C GLY A 56 2.78 -11.29 -7.26
N ILE A 57 4.00 -10.76 -7.12
CA ILE A 57 5.26 -11.49 -7.33
C ILE A 57 6.07 -11.60 -6.03
N PHE A 58 6.19 -10.49 -5.32
CA PHE A 58 6.93 -10.38 -4.07
C PHE A 58 6.12 -10.90 -2.88
N ALA A 59 6.82 -11.31 -1.83
CA ALA A 59 6.28 -11.43 -0.49
C ALA A 59 6.33 -10.05 0.21
N VAL A 60 5.78 -9.04 -0.45
CA VAL A 60 5.61 -7.68 0.07
C VAL A 60 4.15 -7.30 -0.13
N GLN A 61 3.45 -7.08 0.99
CA GLN A 61 2.02 -6.78 1.00
C GLN A 61 1.79 -5.27 1.00
N VAL A 62 0.87 -4.80 0.17
CA VAL A 62 0.46 -3.38 0.12
C VAL A 62 -0.84 -3.23 0.89
N TYR A 63 -0.79 -2.67 2.11
CA TYR A 63 -1.98 -2.45 2.93
C TYR A 63 -2.71 -1.17 2.55
N SER A 64 -1.96 -0.11 2.28
CA SER A 64 -2.51 1.19 1.95
C SER A 64 -1.62 1.94 0.95
N TYR A 65 -2.22 2.75 0.10
CA TYR A 65 -1.52 3.67 -0.78
C TYR A 65 -2.34 4.93 -1.09
N ALA A 66 -1.64 6.00 -1.44
CA ALA A 66 -2.22 7.20 -2.05
C ALA A 66 -1.23 7.83 -3.02
N ILE A 67 -1.68 8.12 -4.25
CA ILE A 67 -0.85 8.71 -5.31
C ILE A 67 -1.30 10.15 -5.57
N LEU A 68 -0.39 11.09 -5.34
CA LEU A 68 -0.59 12.53 -5.56
C LEU A 68 0.19 13.01 -6.79
N CYS A 69 0.09 14.31 -7.09
CA CYS A 69 0.75 14.93 -8.24
C CYS A 69 2.28 14.95 -8.20
N ASN A 70 2.89 14.94 -7.01
CA ASN A 70 4.35 15.07 -6.85
C ASN A 70 4.97 14.01 -5.91
N HIS A 71 4.15 13.17 -5.29
CA HIS A 71 4.60 12.09 -4.43
C HIS A 71 3.53 11.02 -4.26
N TYR A 72 3.92 9.87 -3.75
CA TYR A 72 2.98 8.85 -3.29
C TYR A 72 3.42 8.25 -1.97
N HIS A 73 2.43 7.73 -1.26
CA HIS A 73 2.57 7.10 0.05
C HIS A 73 2.16 5.64 -0.02
N LEU A 74 2.84 4.78 0.76
CA LEU A 74 2.52 3.36 0.90
C LEU A 74 2.58 2.94 2.38
N ALA A 75 1.72 2.03 2.79
CA ALA A 75 1.92 1.18 3.97
C ALA A 75 2.23 -0.23 3.49
N LEU A 76 3.48 -0.67 3.66
CA LEU A 76 3.96 -1.97 3.20
C LEU A 76 4.27 -2.90 4.38
N ARG A 77 4.11 -4.20 4.16
CA ARG A 77 4.62 -5.24 5.05
C ARG A 77 5.50 -6.23 4.28
N ASN A 78 6.75 -6.43 4.72
CA ASN A 78 7.56 -7.54 4.20
C ASN A 78 7.15 -8.87 4.85
N ARG A 79 7.28 -9.97 4.11
CA ARG A 79 6.93 -11.32 4.56
C ARG A 79 8.04 -12.33 4.24
N PRO A 80 9.25 -12.19 4.83
CA PRO A 80 10.32 -13.17 4.64
C PRO A 80 9.91 -14.58 5.10
N ASP A 81 9.00 -14.66 6.08
CA ASP A 81 8.37 -15.90 6.56
C ASP A 81 7.55 -16.64 5.48
N LEU A 82 6.96 -15.91 4.52
CA LEU A 82 6.30 -16.54 3.37
C LEU A 82 7.32 -17.06 2.35
N VAL A 83 8.40 -16.31 2.11
CA VAL A 83 9.46 -16.73 1.18
C VAL A 83 10.17 -17.98 1.67
N ALA A 84 10.39 -18.10 2.98
CA ALA A 84 10.97 -19.29 3.60
C ALA A 84 10.18 -20.57 3.28
N LYS A 85 8.84 -20.46 3.14
CA LYS A 85 7.95 -21.59 2.81
C LYS A 85 7.90 -21.92 1.32
N TRP A 86 8.40 -21.05 0.45
CA TRP A 86 8.37 -21.31 -1.00
C TRP A 86 9.40 -22.35 -1.41
N SER A 87 9.00 -23.27 -2.30
CA SER A 87 9.94 -24.17 -2.96
C SER A 87 10.82 -23.40 -3.94
N ASN A 88 12.00 -23.96 -4.29
CA ASN A 88 12.90 -23.36 -5.28
C ASN A 88 12.19 -23.12 -6.62
N LYS A 89 11.28 -24.00 -7.02
CA LYS A 89 10.46 -23.84 -8.24
C LYS A 89 9.58 -22.59 -8.18
N GLU A 90 8.96 -22.34 -7.03
CA GLU A 90 8.03 -21.22 -6.84
C GLU A 90 8.78 -19.88 -6.67
N VAL A 91 9.99 -19.91 -6.10
CA VAL A 91 10.97 -18.78 -6.14
C VAL A 91 11.42 -18.51 -7.58
N ALA A 92 11.84 -19.53 -8.33
CA ALA A 92 12.31 -19.38 -9.71
C ALA A 92 11.22 -18.81 -10.62
N LYS A 93 9.96 -19.24 -10.48
CA LYS A 93 8.82 -18.67 -11.23
C LYS A 93 8.60 -17.19 -10.91
N ARG A 94 8.72 -16.77 -9.65
CA ARG A 94 8.57 -15.36 -9.25
C ARG A 94 9.73 -14.52 -9.78
N TRP A 95 10.95 -15.03 -9.66
CA TRP A 95 12.14 -14.41 -10.23
C TRP A 95 12.04 -14.23 -11.75
N TRP A 96 11.58 -15.26 -12.46
CA TRP A 96 11.35 -15.20 -13.90
C TRP A 96 10.35 -14.12 -14.30
N LYS A 97 9.28 -13.88 -13.53
CA LYS A 97 8.34 -12.80 -13.81
C LYS A 97 8.98 -11.42 -13.75
N LEU A 98 10.02 -11.24 -12.92
CA LEU A 98 10.77 -9.98 -12.82
C LEU A 98 11.81 -9.85 -13.93
N PHE A 99 12.57 -10.91 -14.16
CA PHE A 99 13.71 -10.95 -15.07
C PHE A 99 13.61 -12.12 -16.06
N PRO A 100 12.62 -12.08 -16.98
CA PRO A 100 12.42 -13.16 -17.93
C PRO A 100 13.51 -13.12 -19.01
N LYS A 101 14.04 -14.29 -19.41
CA LYS A 101 14.92 -14.38 -20.59
C LYS A 101 14.16 -14.09 -21.90
N ARG A 102 12.83 -14.31 -21.90
CA ARG A 102 11.96 -14.11 -23.06
C ARG A 102 10.72 -13.31 -22.70
N ARG A 103 10.35 -12.36 -23.56
CA ARG A 103 9.13 -11.56 -23.43
C ARG A 103 8.17 -11.86 -24.57
N LYS A 104 6.88 -11.68 -24.31
CA LYS A 104 5.85 -11.65 -25.35
C LYS A 104 5.94 -10.33 -26.13
N THR A 105 5.21 -10.24 -27.24
CA THR A 105 5.13 -9.02 -28.07
C THR A 105 4.62 -7.80 -27.30
N ASN A 106 3.76 -7.99 -26.31
CA ASN A 106 3.27 -6.93 -25.42
C ASN A 106 4.24 -6.56 -24.27
N GLY A 107 5.47 -7.12 -24.27
CA GLY A 107 6.50 -6.85 -23.25
C GLY A 107 6.37 -7.64 -21.95
N GLU A 108 5.28 -8.39 -21.74
CA GLU A 108 5.12 -9.26 -20.57
C GLU A 108 6.11 -10.43 -20.56
N ALA A 109 6.42 -10.95 -19.37
CA ALA A 109 7.18 -12.19 -19.25
C ALA A 109 6.47 -13.34 -19.99
N ALA A 110 7.19 -14.02 -20.89
CA ALA A 110 6.70 -15.26 -21.47
C ALA A 110 6.60 -16.35 -20.38
N VAL A 111 5.76 -17.35 -20.58
CA VAL A 111 5.72 -18.51 -19.68
C VAL A 111 7.07 -19.25 -19.80
N PRO A 112 7.77 -19.53 -18.69
CA PRO A 112 9.02 -20.27 -18.74
C PRO A 112 8.75 -21.74 -19.07
N SER A 113 9.62 -22.36 -19.86
CA SER A 113 9.61 -23.80 -20.08
C SER A 113 10.04 -24.54 -18.81
N LYS A 114 9.82 -25.87 -18.80
CA LYS A 114 10.27 -26.71 -17.66
C LYS A 114 11.79 -26.68 -17.55
N GLU A 115 12.48 -26.63 -18.67
CA GLU A 115 13.93 -26.60 -18.81
C GLU A 115 14.51 -25.29 -18.26
N GLU A 116 13.93 -24.13 -18.63
CA GLU A 116 14.34 -22.81 -18.14
C GLU A 116 14.18 -22.69 -16.62
N LEU A 117 13.07 -23.22 -16.08
CA LEU A 117 12.88 -23.26 -14.62
C LEU A 117 13.90 -24.18 -13.95
N ARG A 118 14.18 -25.36 -14.52
CA ARG A 118 15.20 -26.28 -13.98
C ARG A 118 16.56 -25.63 -13.94
N GLU A 119 16.97 -24.94 -15.01
CA GLU A 119 18.23 -24.20 -15.09
C GLU A 119 18.33 -23.14 -13.98
N LEU A 120 17.28 -22.32 -13.80
CA LEU A 120 17.24 -21.33 -12.73
C LEU A 120 17.38 -21.98 -11.34
N THR A 121 16.67 -23.08 -11.09
CA THR A 121 16.71 -23.75 -9.78
C THR A 121 18.05 -24.40 -9.46
N LYS A 122 18.85 -24.76 -10.48
CA LYS A 122 20.21 -25.28 -10.29
C LYS A 122 21.19 -24.19 -9.86
N ASN A 123 20.90 -22.93 -10.15
CA ASN A 123 21.75 -21.82 -9.73
C ASN A 123 21.49 -21.46 -8.26
N VAL A 124 22.25 -22.09 -7.36
CA VAL A 124 22.11 -21.95 -5.90
C VAL A 124 22.29 -20.49 -5.46
N ALA A 125 23.31 -19.79 -5.97
CA ALA A 125 23.60 -18.40 -5.62
C ALA A 125 22.43 -17.47 -6.03
N LEU A 126 21.87 -17.69 -7.23
CA LEU A 126 20.70 -16.93 -7.69
C LEU A 126 19.47 -17.22 -6.83
N MET A 127 19.22 -18.47 -6.45
CA MET A 127 18.07 -18.82 -5.60
C MET A 127 18.20 -18.23 -4.20
N ALA A 128 19.41 -18.21 -3.62
CA ALA A 128 19.67 -17.55 -2.35
C ALA A 128 19.37 -16.04 -2.43
N ARG A 129 19.92 -15.35 -3.44
CA ARG A 129 19.64 -13.94 -3.69
C ARG A 129 18.15 -13.70 -3.92
N ALA A 130 17.50 -14.50 -4.76
CA ALA A 130 16.08 -14.34 -5.07
C ALA A 130 15.22 -14.45 -3.82
N ARG A 131 15.55 -15.36 -2.88
CA ARG A 131 14.84 -15.49 -1.61
C ARG A 131 14.98 -14.25 -0.72
N GLU A 132 16.19 -13.70 -0.62
CA GLU A 132 16.41 -12.45 0.12
C GLU A 132 15.61 -11.30 -0.52
N GLU A 133 15.73 -11.15 -1.83
CA GLU A 133 15.19 -10.00 -2.55
C GLU A 133 13.66 -10.02 -2.69
N LEU A 134 13.04 -11.20 -2.79
CA LEU A 134 11.58 -11.32 -2.99
C LEU A 134 10.74 -10.89 -1.78
N SER A 135 11.34 -10.63 -0.62
CA SER A 135 10.69 -9.96 0.51
C SER A 135 11.31 -8.60 0.85
N ASN A 136 12.34 -8.17 0.11
CA ASN A 136 13.08 -6.96 0.39
C ASN A 136 12.35 -5.72 -0.12
N ILE A 137 11.89 -4.88 0.82
CA ILE A 137 11.20 -3.62 0.49
C ILE A 137 12.07 -2.67 -0.34
N SER A 138 13.37 -2.62 -0.09
CA SER A 138 14.25 -1.71 -0.84
C SER A 138 14.37 -2.14 -2.30
N PHE A 139 14.44 -3.45 -2.56
CA PHE A 139 14.46 -4.00 -3.92
C PHE A 139 13.09 -3.87 -4.60
N PHE A 140 12.00 -4.14 -3.88
CA PHE A 140 10.64 -3.86 -4.36
C PHE A 140 10.49 -2.40 -4.81
N MET A 141 10.92 -1.45 -3.97
CA MET A 141 10.85 -0.02 -4.29
C MET A 141 11.82 0.38 -5.41
N GLN A 142 12.97 -0.29 -5.53
CA GLN A 142 13.87 -0.08 -6.66
C GLN A 142 13.18 -0.46 -7.98
N LEU A 143 12.56 -1.64 -8.06
CA LEU A 143 11.88 -2.10 -9.28
C LEU A 143 10.61 -1.30 -9.60
N GLN A 144 9.94 -0.76 -8.58
CA GLN A 144 8.84 0.19 -8.75
C GLN A 144 9.36 1.49 -9.35
N ASN A 145 10.30 2.13 -8.67
CA ASN A 145 10.74 3.48 -9.01
C ASN A 145 11.52 3.50 -10.33
N GLN A 146 12.35 2.49 -10.58
CA GLN A 146 13.08 2.41 -11.84
C GLN A 146 12.13 2.30 -13.03
N TYR A 147 11.10 1.45 -12.94
CA TYR A 147 10.13 1.29 -14.02
C TYR A 147 9.40 2.61 -14.33
N ILE A 148 8.88 3.28 -13.29
CA ILE A 148 8.17 4.55 -13.44
C ILE A 148 9.10 5.65 -13.97
N ALA A 149 10.32 5.76 -13.45
CA ALA A 149 11.30 6.73 -13.93
C ALA A 149 11.66 6.50 -15.40
N THR A 150 11.84 5.25 -15.82
CA THR A 150 12.19 4.93 -17.22
C THR A 150 11.07 5.33 -18.19
N ILE A 151 9.82 4.96 -17.90
CA ILE A 151 8.70 5.27 -18.82
C ILE A 151 8.33 6.76 -18.81
N ALA A 152 8.45 7.44 -17.66
CA ALA A 152 8.20 8.87 -17.57
C ALA A 152 9.29 9.68 -18.28
N ASN A 153 10.56 9.36 -18.08
CA ASN A 153 11.67 10.00 -18.79
C ASN A 153 11.58 9.78 -20.31
N LEU A 154 11.16 8.59 -20.75
CA LEU A 154 10.93 8.29 -22.15
C LEU A 154 9.78 9.16 -22.73
N GLU A 155 8.65 9.26 -22.03
CA GLU A 155 7.52 10.12 -22.42
C GLU A 155 7.92 11.60 -22.46
N ASP A 156 8.75 12.05 -21.52
CA ASP A 156 9.23 13.43 -21.42
C ASP A 156 10.41 13.73 -22.36
N GLY A 157 10.92 12.73 -23.09
CA GLY A 157 12.09 12.89 -23.96
C GLY A 157 13.37 13.30 -23.24
N CYS A 158 13.47 13.03 -21.92
CA CYS A 158 14.58 13.47 -21.09
C CYS A 158 15.41 12.29 -20.54
N LYS A 159 16.61 12.61 -20.04
CA LYS A 159 17.50 11.66 -19.35
C LYS A 159 17.77 12.19 -17.95
N GLY A 160 17.98 11.28 -16.99
CA GLY A 160 18.40 11.64 -15.64
C GLY A 160 17.47 11.15 -14.54
N ARG A 161 17.58 11.78 -13.37
CA ARG A 161 16.91 11.37 -12.14
C ARG A 161 15.47 11.91 -12.10
N PHE A 162 14.50 11.01 -11.95
CA PHE A 162 13.08 11.35 -11.83
C PHE A 162 12.61 11.52 -10.36
N PHE A 163 13.10 10.68 -9.45
CA PHE A 163 12.75 10.72 -8.03
C PHE A 163 13.82 11.43 -7.18
N ASP A 164 13.41 12.08 -6.08
CA ASP A 164 14.26 12.87 -5.16
C ASP A 164 15.18 12.00 -4.27
N GLY A 165 15.82 11.00 -4.88
CA GLY A 165 16.72 10.06 -4.23
C GLY A 165 16.01 8.90 -3.54
N ARG A 166 16.41 8.60 -2.30
CA ARG A 166 15.93 7.44 -1.56
C ARG A 166 14.54 7.73 -0.99
N PHE A 167 13.63 6.77 -1.09
CA PHE A 167 12.31 6.86 -0.44
C PHE A 167 12.44 7.07 1.08
N LYS A 168 11.56 7.88 1.69
CA LYS A 168 11.47 7.97 3.16
C LYS A 168 10.80 6.71 3.71
N CYS A 169 11.22 6.28 4.89
CA CYS A 169 10.74 5.06 5.52
C CYS A 169 10.58 5.28 7.03
N THR A 170 9.40 4.98 7.55
CA THR A 170 9.09 4.93 8.98
C THR A 170 8.62 3.52 9.32
N ARG A 171 9.26 2.86 10.29
CA ARG A 171 8.80 1.57 10.82
C ARG A 171 7.57 1.78 11.71
N LEU A 172 6.57 0.94 11.58
CA LEU A 172 5.32 0.96 12.34
C LEU A 172 5.30 -0.28 13.24
N GLU A 173 5.31 -0.10 14.55
CA GLU A 173 5.46 -1.22 15.50
C GLU A 173 4.11 -1.84 15.89
N ASP A 174 3.06 -1.03 16.04
CA ASP A 174 1.81 -1.48 16.67
C ASP A 174 0.59 -1.30 15.77
N LEU A 175 -0.40 -2.19 15.93
CA LEU A 175 -1.65 -2.17 15.18
C LEU A 175 -2.37 -0.80 15.19
N PRO A 176 -2.49 -0.07 16.33
CA PRO A 176 -3.16 1.24 16.34
C PRO A 176 -2.42 2.26 15.48
N VAL A 177 -1.09 2.23 15.49
CA VAL A 177 -0.24 3.12 14.71
C VAL A 177 -0.30 2.76 13.22
N ILE A 178 -0.35 1.46 12.89
CA ILE A 178 -0.56 0.99 11.51
C ILE A 178 -1.92 1.50 10.99
N ALA A 179 -2.99 1.35 11.78
CA ALA A 179 -4.33 1.81 11.42
C ALA A 179 -4.38 3.32 11.17
N VAL A 180 -3.82 4.12 12.08
CA VAL A 180 -3.71 5.59 11.93
C VAL A 180 -2.89 5.95 10.70
N CYS A 181 -1.77 5.27 10.46
CA CYS A 181 -0.92 5.53 9.30
C CYS A 181 -1.67 5.27 7.99
N MET A 182 -2.41 4.16 7.88
CA MET A 182 -3.19 3.83 6.70
C MET A 182 -4.27 4.88 6.42
N GLN A 183 -4.98 5.34 7.46
CA GLN A 183 -5.96 6.41 7.34
C GLN A 183 -5.32 7.75 6.96
N TYR A 184 -4.16 8.08 7.55
CA TYR A 184 -3.36 9.24 7.13
C TYR A 184 -2.99 9.13 5.65
N ILE A 185 -2.58 7.97 5.15
CA ILE A 185 -2.24 7.80 3.74
C ILE A 185 -3.47 8.02 2.85
N GLU A 186 -4.56 7.31 3.13
CA GLU A 186 -5.77 7.30 2.30
C GLU A 186 -6.51 8.63 2.26
N LEU A 187 -6.45 9.39 3.34
CA LEU A 187 -7.06 10.73 3.41
C LEU A 187 -6.14 11.83 2.86
N ASN A 188 -4.98 11.49 2.30
CA ASN A 188 -4.06 12.51 1.79
C ASN A 188 -4.68 13.36 0.66
N PRO A 189 -5.33 12.79 -0.37
CA PRO A 189 -6.01 13.61 -1.39
C PRO A 189 -7.11 14.50 -0.83
N VAL A 190 -7.84 14.05 0.20
CA VAL A 190 -8.87 14.85 0.88
C VAL A 190 -8.24 16.01 1.65
N ARG A 191 -7.17 15.75 2.43
CA ARG A 191 -6.41 16.80 3.14
C ARG A 191 -5.77 17.82 2.19
N ALA A 192 -5.34 17.37 1.01
CA ALA A 192 -4.75 18.24 0.00
C ALA A 192 -5.80 19.02 -0.82
N GLY A 193 -7.11 18.84 -0.54
CA GLY A 193 -8.19 19.49 -1.27
C GLY A 193 -8.38 18.96 -2.70
N MET A 194 -7.77 17.82 -3.04
CA MET A 194 -7.87 17.20 -4.38
C MET A 194 -9.13 16.35 -4.56
N ALA A 195 -9.76 15.92 -3.47
CA ALA A 195 -10.99 15.13 -3.45
C ALA A 195 -11.86 15.53 -2.26
N LYS A 196 -13.20 15.47 -2.39
CA LYS A 196 -14.12 15.83 -1.29
C LYS A 196 -14.54 14.63 -0.43
N SER A 197 -14.27 13.42 -0.91
CA SER A 197 -14.68 12.16 -0.28
C SER A 197 -13.77 11.00 -0.72
N LEU A 198 -13.94 9.85 -0.09
CA LEU A 198 -13.23 8.62 -0.50
C LEU A 198 -13.64 8.17 -1.90
N ASP A 199 -14.90 8.33 -2.27
CA ASP A 199 -15.45 7.97 -3.58
C ASP A 199 -14.93 8.86 -4.72
N GLU A 200 -14.35 10.03 -4.42
CA GLU A 200 -13.71 10.91 -5.41
C GLU A 200 -12.19 10.72 -5.47
N SER A 201 -11.63 9.88 -4.62
CA SER A 201 -10.18 9.71 -4.46
C SER A 201 -9.66 8.44 -5.15
N GLU A 202 -9.85 8.34 -6.46
CA GLU A 202 -9.66 7.09 -7.25
C GLU A 202 -8.31 6.38 -7.07
N PHE A 203 -7.24 7.12 -6.81
CA PHE A 203 -5.89 6.58 -6.66
C PHE A 203 -5.48 6.40 -5.19
N THR A 204 -6.40 5.88 -4.38
CA THR A 204 -6.13 5.42 -3.01
C THR A 204 -6.66 4.01 -2.76
N SER A 205 -6.04 3.32 -1.80
CA SER A 205 -6.52 2.02 -1.35
C SER A 205 -7.91 2.08 -0.70
N ALA A 206 -8.30 3.19 -0.08
CA ALA A 206 -9.65 3.36 0.46
C ALA A 206 -10.71 3.31 -0.65
N PHE A 207 -10.47 4.02 -1.77
CA PHE A 207 -11.35 3.98 -2.93
C PHE A 207 -11.45 2.57 -3.52
N GLU A 208 -10.32 1.88 -3.68
CA GLU A 208 -10.30 0.52 -4.21
C GLU A 208 -11.02 -0.48 -3.30
N ARG A 209 -10.81 -0.42 -1.99
CA ARG A 209 -11.51 -1.26 -1.01
C ARG A 209 -13.02 -0.98 -1.01
N LEU A 210 -13.40 0.30 -1.06
CA LEU A 210 -14.81 0.72 -1.12
C LEU A 210 -15.49 0.21 -2.40
N THR A 211 -14.81 0.34 -3.54
CA THR A 211 -15.26 -0.21 -4.83
C THR A 211 -15.40 -1.73 -4.75
N GLY A 212 -14.43 -2.41 -4.15
CA GLY A 212 -14.40 -3.86 -3.99
C GLY A 212 -15.57 -4.42 -3.18
N GLU A 213 -15.84 -3.91 -1.97
CA GLU A 213 -16.95 -4.44 -1.17
C GLU A 213 -18.32 -3.94 -1.67
N LYS A 214 -18.44 -2.76 -2.30
CA LYS A 214 -19.65 -2.37 -3.08
C LYS A 214 -19.93 -3.40 -4.18
N ALA A 215 -18.90 -3.79 -4.93
CA ALA A 215 -19.02 -4.80 -5.98
C ALA A 215 -19.36 -6.19 -5.41
N LYS A 216 -18.71 -6.62 -4.33
CA LYS A 216 -18.99 -7.89 -3.65
C LYS A 216 -20.43 -8.01 -3.19
N ARG A 217 -21.00 -6.95 -2.59
CA ARG A 217 -22.41 -6.90 -2.19
C ARG A 217 -23.33 -7.12 -3.39
N ARG A 218 -23.12 -6.37 -4.48
CA ARG A 218 -23.91 -6.51 -5.72
C ARG A 218 -23.78 -7.90 -6.36
N VAL A 219 -22.57 -8.47 -6.39
CA VAL A 219 -22.34 -9.84 -6.90
C VAL A 219 -23.14 -10.85 -6.07
N LYS A 220 -23.07 -10.77 -4.73
CA LYS A 220 -23.83 -11.65 -3.83
C LYS A 220 -25.35 -11.53 -4.04
N GLU A 221 -25.86 -10.32 -4.25
CA GLU A 221 -27.29 -10.08 -4.55
C GLU A 221 -27.73 -10.79 -5.84
N TYR A 222 -26.98 -10.63 -6.94
CA TYR A 222 -27.30 -11.31 -8.20
C TYR A 222 -27.16 -12.83 -8.12
N GLU A 223 -26.16 -13.33 -7.39
CA GLU A 223 -25.98 -14.76 -7.17
C GLU A 223 -27.12 -15.35 -6.32
N LYS A 224 -27.63 -14.60 -5.34
CA LYS A 224 -28.82 -14.98 -4.56
C LYS A 224 -30.06 -15.08 -5.45
N LYS A 225 -30.28 -14.13 -6.37
CA LYS A 225 -31.38 -14.19 -7.33
C LYS A 225 -31.31 -15.43 -8.21
N ARG A 226 -30.13 -15.74 -8.76
CA ARG A 226 -29.92 -16.97 -9.55
C ARG A 226 -30.22 -18.24 -8.74
N ARG A 227 -29.79 -18.31 -7.48
CA ARG A 227 -30.09 -19.45 -6.59
C ARG A 227 -31.58 -19.63 -6.33
N LYS A 228 -32.38 -18.56 -6.40
CA LYS A 228 -33.84 -18.59 -6.30
C LYS A 228 -34.54 -18.94 -7.63
N GLY A 229 -33.80 -19.24 -8.70
CA GLY A 229 -34.36 -19.53 -10.02
C GLY A 229 -34.74 -18.30 -10.84
N GLU A 230 -34.45 -17.08 -10.35
CA GLU A 230 -34.73 -15.85 -11.09
C GLU A 230 -33.77 -15.70 -12.28
N LYS A 231 -34.32 -15.49 -13.49
CA LYS A 231 -33.52 -15.16 -14.68
C LYS A 231 -33.10 -13.69 -14.64
N LEU A 232 -31.81 -13.42 -14.79
CA LEU A 232 -31.29 -12.06 -14.91
C LEU A 232 -31.54 -11.51 -16.31
N THR A 233 -31.86 -10.22 -16.41
CA THR A 233 -31.95 -9.52 -17.70
C THR A 233 -30.57 -9.36 -18.34
N LYS A 234 -30.50 -9.13 -19.66
CA LYS A 234 -29.22 -8.84 -20.36
C LYS A 234 -28.44 -7.70 -19.71
N ARG A 235 -29.14 -6.67 -19.22
CA ARG A 235 -28.53 -5.53 -18.51
C ARG A 235 -27.95 -5.95 -17.16
N GLN A 236 -28.65 -6.80 -16.40
CA GLN A 236 -28.16 -7.32 -15.12
C GLN A 236 -26.96 -8.25 -15.30
N GLU A 237 -26.93 -9.06 -16.37
CA GLU A 237 -25.77 -9.87 -16.73
C GLU A 237 -24.52 -9.02 -17.03
N ALA A 238 -24.69 -7.96 -17.84
CA ALA A 238 -23.61 -7.03 -18.15
C ALA A 238 -23.10 -6.32 -16.87
N LEU A 239 -24.01 -5.92 -15.98
CA LEU A 239 -23.66 -5.31 -14.70
C LEU A 239 -22.93 -6.31 -13.80
N LEU A 240 -23.41 -7.55 -13.66
CA LEU A 240 -22.74 -8.60 -12.90
C LEU A 240 -21.33 -8.87 -13.41
N LYS A 241 -21.12 -8.90 -14.74
CA LYS A 241 -19.79 -9.03 -15.35
C LYS A 241 -18.87 -7.86 -14.97
N SER A 242 -19.40 -6.64 -14.98
CA SER A 242 -18.66 -5.43 -14.56
C SER A 242 -18.30 -5.45 -13.08
N GLU A 243 -19.26 -5.80 -12.20
CA GLU A 243 -19.01 -5.88 -10.75
C GLU A 243 -18.02 -7.00 -10.40
N ARG A 244 -18.07 -8.16 -11.07
CA ARG A 244 -17.05 -9.21 -10.92
C ARG A 244 -15.65 -8.73 -11.34
N LYS A 245 -15.56 -7.92 -12.39
CA LYS A 245 -14.28 -7.31 -12.81
C LYS A 245 -13.75 -6.37 -11.74
N LYS A 246 -14.59 -5.46 -11.21
CA LYS A 246 -14.22 -4.53 -10.13
C LYS A 246 -13.76 -5.27 -8.89
N LEU A 247 -14.49 -6.29 -8.46
CA LEU A 247 -14.15 -7.12 -7.32
C LEU A 247 -12.77 -7.77 -7.49
N ARG A 248 -12.52 -8.42 -8.63
CA ARG A 248 -11.20 -9.01 -8.92
C ARG A 248 -10.10 -7.94 -8.95
N GLU A 249 -10.41 -6.75 -9.46
CA GLU A 249 -9.45 -5.67 -9.59
C GLU A 249 -9.03 -5.08 -8.25
N SER A 250 -9.87 -5.13 -7.21
CA SER A 250 -9.55 -4.66 -5.85
C SER A 250 -8.84 -5.69 -4.97
N MET A 251 -8.76 -6.97 -5.37
CA MET A 251 -8.24 -8.07 -4.55
C MET A 251 -6.70 -8.15 -4.43
N TRP A 252 -5.96 -7.17 -4.98
CA TRP A 252 -4.49 -7.17 -4.92
C TRP A 252 -3.91 -6.50 -3.66
N LEU A 253 -4.71 -5.68 -2.99
CA LEU A 253 -4.37 -5.10 -1.70
C LEU A 253 -4.32 -6.20 -0.64
N ALA A 254 -3.49 -5.99 0.37
CA ALA A 254 -3.41 -6.91 1.48
C ALA A 254 -4.80 -7.05 2.14
N PRO A 255 -5.26 -8.30 2.38
CA PRO A 255 -6.51 -8.54 3.07
C PRO A 255 -6.41 -8.02 4.51
N LEU A 256 -7.46 -7.34 4.99
CA LEU A 256 -7.51 -6.87 6.38
C LEU A 256 -7.91 -8.03 7.29
N ASP A 257 -8.99 -8.71 6.95
CA ASP A 257 -9.52 -9.83 7.72
C ASP A 257 -9.15 -11.18 7.09
N GLU A 258 -7.88 -11.57 7.25
CA GLU A 258 -7.41 -12.91 6.87
C GLU A 258 -6.34 -13.38 7.87
N ALA A 259 -6.21 -14.70 8.02
CA ALA A 259 -5.19 -15.30 8.88
C ALA A 259 -3.78 -14.72 8.60
N GLY A 260 -3.14 -14.24 9.66
CA GLY A 260 -1.81 -13.64 9.61
C GLY A 260 -1.80 -12.15 9.24
N SER A 261 -2.93 -11.51 8.95
CA SER A 261 -3.07 -10.05 8.98
C SER A 261 -3.08 -9.54 10.43
N PRO A 262 -2.48 -8.37 10.73
CA PRO A 262 -2.62 -7.78 12.06
C PRO A 262 -4.03 -7.21 12.29
N PHE A 263 -4.84 -7.09 11.23
CA PHE A 263 -6.23 -6.65 11.27
C PHE A 263 -7.23 -7.83 11.27
N VAL A 264 -6.78 -9.04 11.61
CA VAL A 264 -7.70 -10.20 11.70
C VAL A 264 -8.89 -9.87 12.62
N GLY A 265 -10.09 -10.16 12.15
CA GLY A 265 -11.36 -9.79 12.80
C GLY A 265 -11.85 -8.36 12.52
N PHE A 266 -11.10 -7.50 11.81
CA PHE A 266 -11.59 -6.18 11.36
C PHE A 266 -12.14 -6.27 9.94
N GLU A 267 -13.47 -6.21 9.80
CA GLU A 267 -14.09 -6.25 8.48
C GLU A 267 -13.72 -5.01 7.66
N VAL A 268 -13.65 -5.17 6.34
CA VAL A 268 -13.24 -4.07 5.44
C VAL A 268 -14.16 -2.85 5.56
N TRP A 269 -15.47 -3.04 5.76
CA TRP A 269 -16.40 -1.90 5.93
C TRP A 269 -16.42 -1.31 7.34
N GLU A 270 -15.94 -2.02 8.36
CA GLU A 270 -15.63 -1.42 9.67
C GLU A 270 -14.46 -0.44 9.51
N TYR A 271 -13.37 -0.91 8.89
CA TYR A 271 -12.21 -0.06 8.58
C TYR A 271 -12.59 1.16 7.74
N LEU A 272 -13.36 0.98 6.65
CA LEU A 272 -13.78 2.10 5.80
C LEU A 272 -14.69 3.10 6.55
N ALA A 273 -15.49 2.64 7.52
CA ALA A 273 -16.29 3.54 8.35
C ALA A 273 -15.41 4.46 9.21
N MET A 274 -14.29 3.94 9.73
CA MET A 274 -13.30 4.77 10.43
C MET A 274 -12.65 5.81 9.49
N VAL A 275 -12.23 5.38 8.30
CA VAL A 275 -11.60 6.28 7.31
C VAL A 275 -12.58 7.39 6.90
N GLU A 276 -13.85 7.05 6.65
CA GLU A 276 -14.90 8.00 6.28
C GLU A 276 -15.17 9.00 7.42
N ALA A 277 -15.26 8.53 8.66
CA ALA A 277 -15.45 9.39 9.83
C ALA A 277 -14.29 10.39 10.00
N ALA A 278 -13.03 9.92 9.86
CA ALA A 278 -11.87 10.79 9.87
C ALA A 278 -11.86 11.78 8.69
N GLY A 279 -12.24 11.34 7.49
CA GLY A 279 -12.31 12.18 6.30
C GLY A 279 -13.33 13.33 6.42
N ARG A 280 -14.49 13.06 7.06
CA ARG A 280 -15.49 14.11 7.33
C ARG A 280 -14.96 15.20 8.25
N ARG A 281 -14.24 14.82 9.31
CA ARG A 281 -13.65 15.77 10.26
C ARG A 281 -12.54 16.61 9.61
N VAL A 282 -11.66 15.96 8.83
CA VAL A 282 -10.64 16.64 8.01
C VAL A 282 -11.24 17.70 7.09
N ARG A 283 -12.37 17.40 6.43
CA ARG A 283 -12.99 18.32 5.46
C ARG A 283 -13.71 19.50 6.10
N ILE A 284 -14.47 19.25 7.17
CA ILE A 284 -15.38 20.26 7.75
C ILE A 284 -14.61 21.20 8.70
N GLY A 285 -13.41 20.81 9.15
CA GLY A 285 -12.62 21.60 10.10
C GLY A 285 -13.29 21.76 11.47
N LYS A 286 -14.40 21.05 11.71
CA LYS A 286 -15.15 21.00 12.96
C LYS A 286 -15.19 19.56 13.46
N ARG A 287 -15.40 19.40 14.78
CA ARG A 287 -15.80 18.13 15.40
C ARG A 287 -17.17 17.72 14.83
N GLY A 288 -17.19 17.09 13.66
CA GLY A 288 -18.36 16.37 13.18
C GLY A 288 -18.63 15.19 14.12
N SER A 289 -19.90 14.76 14.26
CA SER A 289 -20.18 13.58 15.06
C SER A 289 -19.52 12.36 14.41
N VAL A 290 -18.81 11.59 15.24
CA VAL A 290 -18.26 10.30 14.84
C VAL A 290 -19.45 9.32 14.85
N PRO A 291 -19.68 8.54 13.78
CA PRO A 291 -20.78 7.57 13.75
C PRO A 291 -20.69 6.58 14.91
N GLU A 292 -21.82 6.16 15.47
CA GLU A 292 -21.89 5.22 16.61
C GLU A 292 -21.16 3.89 16.37
N SER A 293 -20.98 3.51 15.10
CA SER A 293 -20.23 2.31 14.73
C SER A 293 -18.72 2.44 14.87
N VAL A 294 -18.16 3.64 15.06
CA VAL A 294 -16.71 3.89 15.07
C VAL A 294 -16.08 3.77 16.47
N PRO A 295 -16.67 4.29 17.57
CA PRO A 295 -16.08 4.15 18.90
C PRO A 295 -15.73 2.70 19.30
N PRO A 296 -16.59 1.68 19.08
CA PRO A 296 -16.22 0.29 19.38
C PRO A 296 -14.99 -0.21 18.60
N LEU A 297 -14.78 0.30 17.39
CA LEU A 297 -13.61 -0.04 16.56
C LEU A 297 -12.34 0.64 17.09
N LEU A 298 -12.47 1.85 17.63
CA LEU A 298 -11.36 2.56 18.27
C LEU A 298 -10.96 1.90 19.59
N GLU A 299 -11.93 1.43 20.39
CA GLU A 299 -11.67 0.65 21.61
C GLU A 299 -10.89 -0.63 21.31
N ARG A 300 -11.24 -1.36 20.25
CA ARG A 300 -10.49 -2.53 19.76
C ARG A 300 -9.05 -2.21 19.34
N LEU A 301 -8.77 -0.95 19.01
CA LEU A 301 -7.44 -0.44 18.70
C LEU A 301 -6.82 0.30 19.89
N GLU A 302 -7.45 0.29 21.07
CA GLU A 302 -7.01 1.05 22.24
C GLU A 302 -6.78 2.54 21.93
N LEU A 303 -7.66 3.13 21.11
CA LEU A 303 -7.62 4.53 20.70
C LEU A 303 -8.77 5.32 21.32
N ASP A 304 -8.45 6.50 21.83
CA ASP A 304 -9.43 7.53 22.12
C ASP A 304 -9.79 8.29 20.82
N THR A 305 -11.02 8.78 20.72
CA THR A 305 -11.52 9.48 19.52
C THR A 305 -10.75 10.76 19.21
N GLU A 306 -10.47 11.60 20.20
CA GLU A 306 -9.78 12.88 19.97
C GLU A 306 -8.30 12.64 19.65
N ARG A 307 -7.66 11.73 20.40
CA ARG A 307 -6.25 11.34 20.16
C ARG A 307 -6.05 10.67 18.80
N TRP A 308 -6.99 9.79 18.41
CA TRP A 308 -7.02 9.16 17.09
C TRP A 308 -7.06 10.21 15.98
N MET A 309 -7.97 11.17 16.08
CA MET A 309 -8.11 12.23 15.07
C MET A 309 -6.87 13.11 15.00
N GLU A 310 -6.32 13.50 16.14
CA GLU A 310 -5.06 14.24 16.18
C GLU A 310 -3.93 13.45 15.49
N ALA A 311 -3.82 12.14 15.78
CA ALA A 311 -2.81 11.28 15.20
C ALA A 311 -2.98 11.13 13.68
N VAL A 312 -4.21 10.99 13.18
CA VAL A 312 -4.50 10.90 11.73
C VAL A 312 -4.16 12.21 11.01
N GLU A 313 -4.48 13.37 11.58
CA GLU A 313 -4.20 14.67 10.95
C GLU A 313 -2.71 15.02 11.00
N GLY A 314 -2.03 14.67 12.09
CA GLY A 314 -0.65 15.05 12.39
C GLY A 314 0.40 13.98 12.16
N PHE A 315 0.06 12.79 11.63
CA PHE A 315 0.98 11.64 11.56
C PHE A 315 2.38 11.98 11.04
N GLY A 316 2.46 12.67 9.89
CA GLY A 316 3.72 13.06 9.26
C GLY A 316 4.52 14.14 10.02
N LYS A 317 3.92 14.79 11.02
CA LYS A 317 4.56 15.75 11.92
C LYS A 317 5.11 15.08 13.18
N PHE A 318 4.45 14.02 13.64
CA PHE A 318 4.78 13.36 14.91
C PHE A 318 5.79 12.22 14.75
N PHE A 319 5.74 11.49 13.64
CA PHE A 319 6.50 10.25 13.47
C PHE A 319 7.48 10.31 12.30
N PHE A 320 8.68 9.78 12.51
CA PHE A 320 9.80 9.97 11.57
C PHE A 320 10.53 8.68 11.19
N ARG A 321 11.07 7.93 12.18
CA ARG A 321 11.86 6.72 11.91
C ARG A 321 11.17 5.46 12.39
N VAL A 322 10.62 5.54 13.59
CA VAL A 322 9.80 4.51 14.23
C VAL A 322 8.56 5.21 14.75
N ALA A 323 7.41 4.58 14.58
CA ALA A 323 6.14 5.01 15.09
C ALA A 323 5.52 3.81 15.82
N GLY A 324 5.16 4.01 17.08
CA GLY A 324 4.63 2.98 17.95
C GLY A 324 4.14 3.58 19.26
N LYS A 325 3.51 2.76 20.10
CA LYS A 325 3.32 3.03 21.53
C LYS A 325 4.69 3.24 22.19
N ALA A 326 4.74 3.91 23.33
CA ALA A 326 6.01 4.34 23.90
C ALA A 326 6.87 3.15 24.36
N GLY A 327 6.26 2.08 24.87
CA GLY A 327 6.93 0.81 25.16
C GLY A 327 7.57 0.20 23.92
N SER A 328 6.81 0.03 22.83
CA SER A 328 7.30 -0.53 21.57
C SER A 328 8.43 0.30 20.95
N MET A 329 8.35 1.63 21.06
CA MET A 329 9.43 2.51 20.63
C MET A 329 10.68 2.42 21.50
N ALA A 330 10.53 2.20 22.80
CA ALA A 330 11.64 1.99 23.72
C ALA A 330 12.36 0.66 23.41
N GLU A 331 11.61 -0.42 23.16
CA GLU A 331 12.18 -1.70 22.74
C GLU A 331 12.92 -1.59 21.40
N ALA A 332 12.32 -0.93 20.41
CA ALA A 332 12.94 -0.70 19.11
C ALA A 332 14.21 0.17 19.24
N ALA A 333 14.27 1.07 20.22
CA ALA A 333 15.45 1.88 20.48
C ALA A 333 16.56 1.03 21.11
N ALA A 334 16.22 0.22 22.12
CA ALA A 334 17.14 -0.70 22.77
C ALA A 334 17.76 -1.70 21.79
N LYS A 335 16.93 -2.38 20.98
CA LYS A 335 17.38 -3.31 19.91
C LYS A 335 18.35 -2.67 18.93
N ALA A 336 18.24 -1.36 18.73
CA ALA A 336 19.06 -0.62 17.79
C ALA A 336 20.23 0.14 18.44
N GLY A 337 20.51 -0.12 19.74
CA GLY A 337 21.58 0.51 20.50
C GLY A 337 21.36 2.01 20.72
N ARG A 338 20.12 2.45 20.99
CA ARG A 338 19.73 3.85 21.08
C ARG A 338 19.01 4.15 22.39
N ARG A 339 19.20 5.37 22.89
CA ARG A 339 18.48 5.86 24.08
C ARG A 339 16.99 6.10 23.82
N SER A 340 16.65 6.68 22.67
CA SER A 340 15.26 6.95 22.28
C SER A 340 15.14 7.29 20.79
N TYR A 341 13.91 7.28 20.28
CA TYR A 341 13.57 7.85 18.98
C TYR A 341 12.86 9.20 19.13
N HIS A 342 12.94 10.03 18.10
CA HIS A 342 12.14 11.23 18.02
C HIS A 342 10.65 10.86 17.87
N GLY A 343 9.77 11.61 18.53
CA GLY A 343 8.31 11.37 18.50
C GLY A 343 7.75 10.68 19.75
N VAL A 344 8.58 10.14 20.65
CA VAL A 344 8.11 9.42 21.86
C VAL A 344 7.13 10.23 22.71
N ARG A 345 7.35 11.55 22.87
CA ARG A 345 6.41 12.43 23.59
C ARG A 345 5.04 12.50 22.90
N ALA A 346 5.02 12.60 21.58
CA ALA A 346 3.78 12.56 20.81
C ALA A 346 3.11 11.18 20.92
N CYS A 347 3.88 10.09 20.90
CA CYS A 347 3.34 8.74 21.06
C CYS A 347 2.63 8.53 22.39
N ARG A 348 3.25 8.90 23.52
CA ARG A 348 2.62 8.78 24.85
C ARG A 348 1.28 9.50 24.89
N ARG A 349 1.26 10.72 24.36
CA ARG A 349 0.05 11.54 24.29
C ARG A 349 -1.03 10.95 23.39
N LEU A 350 -0.66 10.41 22.22
CA LEU A 350 -1.61 9.99 21.18
C LEU A 350 -2.09 8.54 21.30
N PHE A 351 -1.26 7.65 21.85
CA PHE A 351 -1.56 6.22 21.93
C PHE A 351 -1.74 5.71 23.37
N GLY A 352 -1.77 6.60 24.35
CA GLY A 352 -2.09 6.27 25.74
C GLY A 352 -1.05 5.37 26.39
N GLU A 353 -0.03 6.00 26.98
CA GLU A 353 0.82 5.43 28.04
C GLU A 353 1.11 6.47 29.10
#